data_AF-A0A7Y6YBP4-F1
#
_entry.id   AF-A0A7Y6YBP4-F1
#
_cell.length_a   1.000
_cell.length_b   1.000
_cell.length_c   1.000
_cell.angle_alpha   90.00
_cell.angle_beta   90.00
_cell.angle_gamma   90.00
#
_symmetry.space_group_name_H-M   'P 1'
#
loop_
_entity.id
_entity.type
_entity.pdbx_description
1 polymer ?
#
loop_
_entity_poly.entity_id
_entity_poly.type
_entity_poly.pdbx_seq_one_letter_code
_entity_poly.pdbx_strand_id
1 'polypeptide(L)'
;MKTLKKLTILSASAVLATSVSMSASAEQLRMGAMPVGSGWYVGAAAIQKLMEKKNTGIDIEIIARGGGVANPMVVESGKAQVAISNVATSKWAANGQLLYAGKEASHIRSLVGGLNPVFVGAIVRNKFMEENGFTSLDDILESGKPVNIMMKPAGSNIPPVVEVILASHGTSIEQIKQNGGSIVQVNPAQMSGLMRDGRVDLYF
;
A
#
# COMPACT_ATOMS: atom_id res chain seq x y z
N MET A 1 85.76 -28.29 3.16
CA MET A 1 85.59 -29.59 3.85
C MET A 1 84.91 -29.35 5.20
N LYS A 2 83.87 -30.12 5.50
CA LYS A 2 83.13 -30.23 6.79
C LYS A 2 82.07 -29.15 7.12
N THR A 3 80.88 -29.42 6.57
CA THR A 3 79.54 -29.34 7.20
C THR A 3 79.49 -29.21 8.73
N LEU A 4 78.62 -28.30 9.23
CA LEU A 4 77.82 -28.55 10.43
C LEU A 4 76.41 -27.94 10.27
N LYS A 5 75.42 -28.71 10.75
CA LYS A 5 73.98 -28.67 10.48
C LYS A 5 73.21 -27.72 11.43
N LYS A 6 72.15 -27.11 10.88
CA LYS A 6 70.79 -26.88 11.44
C LYS A 6 70.64 -26.22 12.83
N LEU A 7 69.90 -25.10 12.87
CA LEU A 7 68.59 -25.10 13.53
C LEU A 7 67.70 -23.97 12.96
N THR A 8 66.70 -24.39 12.19
CA THR A 8 65.61 -23.55 11.71
C THR A 8 64.61 -23.38 12.87
N ILE A 9 64.49 -22.18 13.43
CA ILE A 9 63.40 -21.85 14.34
C ILE A 9 62.21 -21.43 13.46
N LEU A 10 61.33 -22.39 13.20
CA LEU A 10 60.04 -22.18 12.58
C LEU A 10 59.12 -21.58 13.66
N SER A 11 58.98 -20.25 13.67
CA SER A 11 57.98 -19.58 14.50
C SER A 11 56.60 -19.94 13.95
N ALA A 12 55.94 -20.92 14.56
CA ALA A 12 54.56 -21.26 14.28
C ALA A 12 53.65 -20.13 14.77
N SER A 13 53.29 -19.20 13.89
CA SER A 13 52.17 -18.29 14.11
C SER A 13 50.88 -19.11 14.11
N ALA A 14 50.41 -19.49 15.30
CA ALA A 14 49.07 -19.99 15.49
C ALA A 14 48.08 -18.84 15.24
N VAL A 15 47.61 -18.72 14.00
CA VAL A 15 46.43 -17.91 13.67
C VAL A 15 45.25 -18.61 14.32
N LEU A 16 44.83 -18.15 15.51
CA LEU A 16 43.50 -18.47 16.02
C LEU A 16 42.50 -17.85 15.04
N ALA A 17 41.92 -18.68 14.19
CA ALA A 17 40.70 -18.35 13.47
C ALA A 17 39.58 -18.26 14.51
N THR A 18 39.40 -17.09 15.12
CA THR A 18 38.16 -16.75 15.81
C THR A 18 37.08 -16.69 14.76
N SER A 19 36.33 -17.78 14.60
CA SER A 19 35.04 -17.77 13.94
C SER A 19 34.15 -16.84 14.73
N VAL A 20 34.08 -15.57 14.32
CA VAL A 20 33.01 -14.68 14.74
C VAL A 20 31.76 -15.29 14.13
N SER A 21 31.06 -16.11 14.91
CA SER A 21 29.69 -16.49 14.63
C SER A 21 28.89 -15.20 14.68
N MET A 22 28.77 -14.50 13.54
CA MET A 22 27.69 -13.54 13.37
C MET A 22 26.42 -14.36 13.55
N SER A 23 25.79 -14.24 14.73
CA SER A 23 24.42 -14.67 14.90
C SER A 23 23.64 -14.00 13.78
N ALA A 24 23.23 -14.78 12.79
CA ALA A 24 22.32 -14.33 11.77
C ALA A 24 21.03 -13.96 12.49
N SER A 25 20.88 -12.69 12.87
CA SER A 25 19.59 -12.16 13.25
C SER A 25 18.70 -12.40 12.05
N ALA A 26 17.68 -13.25 12.19
CA ALA A 26 16.69 -13.40 11.14
C ALA A 26 16.15 -11.99 10.82
N GLU A 27 16.35 -11.54 9.58
CA GLU A 27 15.82 -10.24 9.18
C GLU A 27 14.30 -10.32 9.23
N GLN A 28 13.68 -9.41 9.97
CA GLN A 28 12.23 -9.31 10.06
C GLN A 28 11.65 -9.03 8.67
N LEU A 29 10.70 -9.85 8.23
CA LEU A 29 10.04 -9.70 6.94
C LEU A 29 9.03 -8.57 7.02
N ARG A 30 9.31 -7.46 6.34
CA ARG A 30 8.39 -6.33 6.25
C ARG A 30 7.36 -6.56 5.16
N MET A 31 6.09 -6.58 5.55
CA MET A 31 4.94 -6.74 4.66
C MET A 31 4.17 -5.44 4.49
N GLY A 32 4.21 -4.85 3.29
CA GLY A 32 3.40 -3.71 2.92
C GLY A 32 1.91 -4.06 2.86
N ALA A 33 1.09 -3.31 3.58
CA ALA A 33 -0.36 -3.49 3.62
C ALA A 33 -1.07 -2.14 3.36
N MET A 34 -2.10 -1.84 4.16
CA MET A 34 -2.83 -0.58 4.16
C MET A 34 -3.02 -0.13 5.63
N PRO A 35 -3.51 1.10 5.87
CA PRO A 35 -3.85 1.54 7.23
C PRO A 35 -4.78 0.58 7.97
N VAL A 36 -4.70 0.61 9.30
CA VAL A 36 -5.57 -0.15 10.20
C VAL A 36 -7.05 0.13 9.88
N GLY A 37 -7.88 -0.91 9.98
CA GLY A 37 -9.29 -0.86 9.58
C GLY A 37 -9.53 -1.18 8.10
N SER A 38 -8.47 -1.44 7.33
CA SER A 38 -8.57 -1.95 5.96
C SER A 38 -8.57 -3.49 5.90
N GLY A 39 -9.19 -4.05 4.87
CA GLY A 39 -9.16 -5.50 4.62
C GLY A 39 -7.75 -6.04 4.40
N TRP A 40 -6.85 -5.27 3.78
CA TRP A 40 -5.46 -5.70 3.56
C TRP A 40 -4.63 -5.73 4.84
N TYR A 41 -4.87 -4.81 5.79
CA TYR A 41 -4.27 -4.91 7.11
C TYR A 41 -4.72 -6.18 7.85
N VAL A 42 -6.03 -6.49 7.80
CA VAL A 42 -6.58 -7.71 8.38
C VAL A 42 -6.00 -8.97 7.72
N GLY A 43 -5.88 -8.97 6.39
CA GLY A 43 -5.24 -10.06 5.64
C GLY A 43 -3.77 -10.27 6.02
N ALA A 44 -2.99 -9.18 6.12
CA ALA A 44 -1.60 -9.24 6.55
C ALA A 44 -1.46 -9.78 7.99
N ALA A 45 -2.32 -9.34 8.91
CA ALA A 45 -2.37 -9.83 10.29
C ALA A 45 -2.73 -11.32 10.36
N ALA A 46 -3.65 -11.78 9.50
CA ALA A 46 -3.98 -13.19 9.40
C ALA A 46 -2.78 -14.04 8.90
N ILE A 47 -2.01 -13.53 7.93
CA ILE A 47 -0.78 -14.18 7.45
C ILE A 47 0.26 -14.23 8.56
N GLN A 48 0.55 -13.10 9.22
CA GLN A 48 1.48 -13.03 10.36
C GLN A 48 1.14 -14.08 11.42
N LYS A 49 -0.12 -14.11 11.88
CA LYS A 49 -0.59 -15.08 12.88
C LYS A 49 -0.48 -16.54 12.41
N LEU A 50 -0.68 -16.80 11.11
CA LEU A 50 -0.50 -18.12 10.54
C LEU A 50 0.97 -18.55 10.56
N MET A 51 1.91 -17.65 10.23
CA MET A 51 3.35 -17.92 10.22
C MET A 51 3.89 -18.19 11.63
N GLU A 52 3.41 -17.44 12.62
CA GLU A 52 3.66 -17.66 14.05
C GLU A 52 3.14 -19.04 14.49
N LYS A 53 1.88 -19.36 14.18
CA LYS A 53 1.25 -20.65 14.54
C LYS A 53 1.98 -21.84 13.93
N LYS A 54 2.55 -21.68 12.74
CA LYS A 54 3.32 -22.71 12.04
C LYS A 54 4.78 -22.81 12.51
N ASN A 55 5.21 -21.93 13.44
CA ASN A 55 6.56 -21.86 13.97
C ASN A 55 7.63 -21.85 12.86
N THR A 56 7.40 -21.05 11.83
CA THR A 56 8.27 -20.98 10.64
C THR A 56 9.62 -20.32 10.89
N GLY A 57 9.80 -19.65 12.04
CA GLY A 57 10.94 -18.78 12.32
C GLY A 57 10.92 -17.46 11.55
N ILE A 58 9.88 -17.20 10.75
CA ILE A 58 9.68 -15.94 10.03
C ILE A 58 8.91 -14.98 10.93
N ASP A 59 9.57 -13.91 11.33
CA ASP A 59 8.95 -12.76 12.00
C ASP A 59 8.47 -11.75 10.94
N ILE A 60 7.21 -11.31 11.04
CA ILE A 60 6.60 -10.39 10.06
C ILE A 60 6.32 -9.05 10.74
N GLU A 61 6.82 -7.96 10.16
CA GLU A 61 6.39 -6.60 10.49
C GLU A 61 5.35 -6.12 9.47
N ILE A 62 4.17 -5.73 9.92
CA ILE A 62 3.14 -5.18 9.03
C ILE A 62 3.33 -3.67 8.89
N ILE A 63 3.65 -3.22 7.68
CA ILE A 63 3.70 -1.80 7.34
C ILE A 63 2.26 -1.33 7.08
N ALA A 64 1.62 -0.80 8.12
CA ALA A 64 0.23 -0.35 8.13
C ALA A 64 0.00 1.02 7.45
N ARG A 65 0.54 1.19 6.25
CA ARG A 65 0.43 2.40 5.42
C ARG A 65 0.54 2.02 3.94
N GLY A 66 0.18 2.95 3.06
CA GLY A 66 0.22 2.72 1.62
C GLY A 66 -1.09 2.18 1.07
N GLY A 67 -1.01 1.30 0.07
CA GLY A 67 -2.14 0.84 -0.71
C GLY A 67 -1.72 0.45 -2.13
N GLY A 68 -2.70 0.18 -3.00
CA GLY A 68 -2.43 -0.35 -4.33
C GLY A 68 -1.49 0.51 -5.18
N VAL A 69 -1.46 1.84 -5.02
CA VAL A 69 -0.54 2.72 -5.75
C VAL A 69 0.85 2.73 -5.11
N ALA A 70 0.93 2.85 -3.78
CA ALA A 70 2.21 3.02 -3.10
C ALA A 70 3.03 1.71 -3.02
N ASN A 71 2.36 0.58 -2.78
CA ASN A 71 3.00 -0.66 -2.37
C ASN A 71 4.00 -1.24 -3.39
N PRO A 72 3.78 -1.17 -4.73
CA PRO A 72 4.79 -1.58 -5.70
C PRO A 72 6.14 -0.87 -5.51
N MET A 73 6.13 0.44 -5.28
CA MET A 73 7.36 1.23 -5.09
C MET A 73 7.99 1.02 -3.71
N VAL A 74 7.19 0.67 -2.70
CA VAL A 74 7.71 0.30 -1.37
C VAL A 74 8.54 -0.99 -1.47
N VAL A 75 8.10 -1.95 -2.29
CA VAL A 75 8.87 -3.18 -2.55
C VAL A 75 10.08 -2.89 -3.43
N GLU A 76 9.90 -2.14 -4.53
CA GLU A 76 11.00 -1.75 -5.42
C GLU A 76 12.16 -1.06 -4.67
N SER A 77 11.84 -0.19 -3.71
CA SER A 77 12.84 0.54 -2.92
C SER A 77 13.43 -0.24 -1.74
N GLY A 78 13.07 -1.52 -1.56
CA GLY A 78 13.56 -2.37 -0.46
C GLY A 78 13.00 -2.02 0.92
N LYS A 79 12.04 -1.09 1.01
CA LYS A 79 11.39 -0.71 2.27
C LYS A 79 10.48 -1.81 2.82
N ALA A 80 9.94 -2.66 1.94
CA ALA A 80 9.28 -3.91 2.28
C ALA A 80 9.81 -5.03 1.38
N GLN A 81 9.87 -6.26 1.89
CA GLN A 81 10.23 -7.43 1.06
C GLN A 81 9.02 -7.94 0.27
N VAL A 82 7.82 -7.83 0.84
CA VAL A 82 6.56 -8.25 0.20
C VAL A 82 5.48 -7.20 0.46
N ALA A 83 4.48 -7.12 -0.40
CA ALA A 83 3.32 -6.27 -0.16
C ALA A 83 2.07 -6.79 -0.87
N ILE A 84 0.90 -6.42 -0.34
CA ILE A 84 -0.37 -6.62 -1.04
C ILE A 84 -0.60 -5.43 -1.97
N SER A 85 -0.96 -5.70 -3.23
CA SER A 85 -1.24 -4.66 -4.23
C SER A 85 -2.30 -5.14 -5.22
N ASN A 86 -2.87 -4.21 -5.99
CA ASN A 86 -3.79 -4.55 -7.07
C ASN A 86 -3.01 -4.98 -8.32
N VAL A 87 -3.60 -5.88 -9.12
CA VAL A 87 -2.99 -6.37 -10.36
C VAL A 87 -2.67 -5.22 -11.32
N ALA A 88 -3.62 -4.30 -11.52
CA ALA A 88 -3.47 -3.17 -12.43
C ALA A 88 -2.28 -2.29 -12.04
N THR A 89 -2.24 -1.81 -10.80
CA THR A 89 -1.16 -0.93 -10.32
C THR A 89 0.18 -1.63 -10.24
N SER A 90 0.21 -2.93 -9.92
CA SER A 90 1.45 -3.72 -9.94
C SER A 90 2.01 -3.85 -11.36
N LYS A 91 1.14 -4.09 -12.36
CA LYS A 91 1.54 -4.16 -13.77
C LYS A 91 1.99 -2.80 -14.31
N TRP A 92 1.26 -1.74 -13.96
CA TRP A 92 1.64 -0.38 -14.37
C TRP A 92 2.97 0.04 -13.74
N ALA A 93 3.20 -0.26 -12.47
CA ALA A 93 4.47 0.00 -11.80
C ALA A 93 5.62 -0.77 -12.47
N ALA A 94 5.44 -2.07 -12.69
CA ALA A 94 6.46 -2.92 -13.32
C ALA A 94 6.82 -2.48 -14.75
N ASN A 95 5.95 -1.74 -15.44
CA ASN A 95 6.19 -1.24 -16.80
C ASN A 95 6.44 0.28 -16.86
N GLY A 96 6.46 0.99 -15.72
CA GLY A 96 6.58 2.44 -15.68
C GLY A 96 5.45 3.19 -16.42
N GLN A 97 4.21 2.70 -16.32
CA GLN A 97 3.05 3.21 -17.06
C GLN A 97 2.12 4.06 -16.18
N LEU A 98 1.35 4.95 -16.80
CA LEU A 98 0.29 5.75 -16.16
C LEU A 98 0.81 6.47 -14.91
N LEU A 99 0.30 6.10 -13.73
CA LEU A 99 0.68 6.66 -12.42
C LEU A 99 2.19 6.50 -12.11
N TYR A 100 2.88 5.62 -12.84
CA TYR A 100 4.29 5.28 -12.65
C TYR A 100 5.18 5.74 -13.81
N ALA A 101 4.70 6.66 -14.66
CA ALA A 101 5.52 7.24 -15.73
C ALA A 101 6.85 7.79 -15.18
N GLY A 102 7.96 7.27 -15.70
CA GLY A 102 9.31 7.62 -15.25
C GLY A 102 9.75 7.02 -13.91
N LYS A 103 8.97 6.10 -13.33
CA LYS A 103 9.24 5.45 -12.04
C LYS A 103 8.84 3.96 -12.09
N GLU A 104 9.61 3.18 -12.83
CA GLU A 104 9.40 1.74 -12.97
C GLU A 104 9.78 0.97 -11.69
N ALA A 105 9.01 -0.08 -11.40
CA ALA A 105 9.29 -1.07 -10.37
C ALA A 105 9.76 -2.39 -11.01
N SER A 106 10.93 -2.38 -11.65
CA SER A 106 11.41 -3.47 -12.51
C SER A 106 11.74 -4.77 -11.75
N HIS A 107 11.92 -4.71 -10.43
CA HIS A 107 12.38 -5.84 -9.62
C HIS A 107 11.26 -6.58 -8.89
N ILE A 108 10.04 -6.04 -8.86
CA ILE A 108 8.92 -6.70 -8.16
C ILE A 108 8.47 -7.97 -8.88
N ARG A 109 7.98 -8.96 -8.11
CA ARG A 109 7.42 -10.22 -8.64
C ARG A 109 6.11 -10.55 -7.94
N SER A 110 5.18 -11.15 -8.66
CA SER A 110 3.93 -11.66 -8.07
C SER A 110 4.19 -13.01 -7.39
N LEU A 111 3.76 -13.15 -6.14
CA LEU A 111 3.81 -14.41 -5.40
C LEU A 111 2.48 -15.18 -5.52
N VAL A 112 1.37 -14.45 -5.44
CA VAL A 112 0.01 -14.98 -5.54
C VAL A 112 -0.90 -13.91 -6.12
N GLY A 113 -1.84 -14.33 -6.99
CA GLY A 113 -2.88 -13.49 -7.57
C GLY A 113 -4.27 -13.98 -7.18
N GLY A 114 -5.30 -13.21 -7.55
CA GLY A 114 -6.69 -13.64 -7.37
C GLY A 114 -7.17 -13.71 -5.92
N LEU A 115 -6.58 -12.92 -5.01
CA LEU A 115 -6.96 -12.89 -3.59
C LEU A 115 -8.43 -12.51 -3.38
N ASN A 116 -8.93 -11.55 -4.18
CA ASN A 116 -10.32 -11.12 -4.21
C ASN A 116 -10.60 -10.26 -5.45
N PRO A 117 -11.87 -10.17 -5.93
CA PRO A 117 -12.27 -9.10 -6.84
C PRO A 117 -12.27 -7.75 -6.10
N VAL A 118 -11.94 -6.68 -6.83
CA VAL A 118 -11.93 -5.32 -6.29
C VAL A 118 -12.78 -4.44 -7.21
N PHE A 119 -13.78 -3.78 -6.63
CA PHE A 119 -14.68 -2.88 -7.32
C PHE A 119 -14.50 -1.46 -6.79
N VAL A 120 -14.76 -0.49 -7.66
CA VAL A 120 -14.97 0.91 -7.28
C VAL A 120 -16.47 1.08 -7.10
N GLY A 121 -16.89 1.61 -5.95
CA GLY A 121 -18.30 1.85 -5.66
C GLY A 121 -18.50 3.28 -5.19
N ALA A 122 -19.57 3.91 -5.65
CA ALA A 122 -20.07 5.16 -5.09
C ALA A 122 -21.12 4.82 -4.03
N ILE A 123 -20.92 5.29 -2.79
CA ILE A 123 -21.89 5.13 -1.70
C ILE A 123 -22.36 6.51 -1.30
N VAL A 124 -23.67 6.73 -1.36
CA VAL A 124 -24.29 8.04 -1.11
C VAL A 124 -25.28 7.93 0.03
N ARG A 125 -25.39 8.99 0.84
CA ARG A 125 -26.45 9.10 1.84
C ARG A 125 -27.82 9.25 1.17
N ASN A 126 -28.77 8.38 1.53
CA ASN A 126 -30.16 8.47 1.05
C ASN A 126 -30.76 9.86 1.27
N LYS A 127 -30.56 10.44 2.46
CA LYS A 127 -31.06 11.80 2.77
C LYS A 127 -30.54 12.86 1.79
N PHE A 128 -29.27 12.78 1.38
CA PHE A 128 -28.70 13.71 0.40
C PHE A 128 -29.33 13.53 -0.99
N MET A 129 -29.62 12.28 -1.38
CA MET A 129 -30.35 11.99 -2.61
C MET A 129 -31.77 12.55 -2.58
N GLU A 130 -32.52 12.28 -1.50
CA GLU A 130 -33.91 12.70 -1.30
C GLU A 130 -34.06 14.23 -1.29
N GLU A 131 -33.23 14.94 -0.51
CA GLU A 131 -33.29 16.41 -0.39
C GLU A 131 -33.01 17.12 -1.72
N ASN A 132 -32.30 16.46 -2.64
CA ASN A 132 -31.94 17.03 -3.92
C ASN A 132 -32.75 16.48 -5.10
N GLY A 133 -33.57 15.46 -4.88
CA GLY A 133 -34.28 14.74 -5.94
C GLY A 133 -33.36 13.95 -6.87
N PHE A 134 -32.19 13.52 -6.37
CA PHE A 134 -31.20 12.77 -7.16
C PHE A 134 -31.50 11.28 -7.19
N THR A 135 -31.14 10.62 -8.28
CA THR A 135 -31.34 9.18 -8.50
C THR A 135 -30.11 8.47 -9.03
N SER A 136 -29.12 9.22 -9.53
CA SER A 136 -27.90 8.70 -10.15
C SER A 136 -26.65 9.43 -9.65
N LEU A 137 -25.48 8.91 -10.01
CA LEU A 137 -24.20 9.59 -9.76
C LEU A 137 -24.07 10.86 -10.64
N ASP A 138 -24.57 10.79 -11.87
CA ASP A 138 -24.62 11.89 -12.83
C ASP A 138 -25.37 13.08 -12.23
N ASP A 139 -26.55 12.83 -11.64
CA ASP A 139 -27.35 13.86 -10.96
C ASP A 139 -26.52 14.58 -9.87
N ILE A 140 -25.66 13.86 -9.15
CA ILE A 140 -24.83 14.44 -8.09
C ILE A 140 -23.71 15.27 -8.70
N LEU A 141 -22.92 14.68 -9.60
CA LEU A 141 -21.65 15.26 -10.06
C LEU A 141 -21.85 16.36 -11.11
N GLU A 142 -22.97 16.37 -11.82
CA GLU A 142 -23.26 17.33 -12.91
C GLU A 142 -24.22 18.46 -12.47
N SER A 143 -24.88 18.34 -11.32
CA SER A 143 -25.86 19.34 -10.86
C SER A 143 -25.30 20.73 -10.56
N GLY A 144 -23.99 20.83 -10.31
CA GLY A 144 -23.35 22.04 -9.79
C GLY A 144 -23.67 22.36 -8.33
N LYS A 145 -24.44 21.51 -7.63
CA LYS A 145 -24.73 21.69 -6.20
C LYS A 145 -23.52 21.30 -5.32
N PRO A 146 -23.40 21.86 -4.11
CA PRO A 146 -22.39 21.44 -3.15
C PRO A 146 -22.49 19.94 -2.84
N VAL A 147 -21.37 19.22 -2.93
CA VAL A 147 -21.24 17.83 -2.50
C VAL A 147 -19.96 17.62 -1.70
N ASN A 148 -20.05 16.97 -0.55
CA ASN A 148 -18.91 16.64 0.28
C ASN A 148 -18.47 15.20 0.01
N ILE A 149 -17.36 15.04 -0.70
CA ILE A 149 -16.85 13.74 -1.15
C ILE A 149 -15.75 13.25 -0.21
N MET A 150 -15.94 12.05 0.31
CA MET A 150 -14.94 11.33 1.10
C MET A 150 -14.22 10.30 0.24
N MET A 151 -12.91 10.17 0.43
CA MET A 151 -12.12 9.13 -0.21
C MET A 151 -10.97 8.65 0.68
N LYS A 152 -10.33 7.56 0.29
CA LYS A 152 -9.11 7.06 0.94
C LYS A 152 -7.92 8.01 0.73
N PRO A 153 -6.87 7.94 1.57
CA PRO A 153 -5.70 8.80 1.44
C PRO A 153 -4.88 8.49 0.18
N ALA A 154 -3.98 9.42 -0.15
CA ALA A 154 -2.96 9.24 -1.17
C ALA A 154 -2.16 7.94 -0.98
N GLY A 155 -1.80 7.29 -2.09
CA GLY A 155 -1.18 5.96 -2.12
C GLY A 155 -2.19 4.80 -2.23
N SER A 156 -3.48 5.05 -2.03
CA SER A 156 -4.55 4.16 -2.48
C SER A 156 -4.92 4.42 -3.95
N ASN A 157 -5.67 3.50 -4.56
CA ASN A 157 -6.15 3.69 -5.94
C ASN A 157 -7.31 4.68 -6.04
N ILE A 158 -7.93 5.08 -4.93
CA ILE A 158 -9.17 5.86 -4.98
C ILE A 158 -8.93 7.28 -5.48
N PRO A 159 -7.95 8.07 -5.01
CA PRO A 159 -7.73 9.42 -5.53
C PRO A 159 -7.62 9.50 -7.07
N PRO A 160 -6.75 8.72 -7.75
CA PRO A 160 -6.68 8.78 -9.21
C PRO A 160 -7.95 8.26 -9.89
N VAL A 161 -8.65 7.29 -9.29
CA VAL A 161 -9.93 6.82 -9.81
C VAL A 161 -11.01 7.91 -9.71
N VAL A 162 -11.06 8.64 -8.60
CA VAL A 162 -12.02 9.74 -8.42
C VAL A 162 -11.72 10.87 -9.40
N GLU A 163 -10.46 11.20 -9.63
CA GLU A 163 -10.09 12.19 -10.67
C GLU A 163 -10.62 11.77 -12.05
N VAL A 164 -10.49 10.50 -12.43
CA VAL A 164 -11.02 9.97 -13.69
C VAL A 164 -12.55 10.02 -13.72
N ILE A 165 -13.24 9.64 -12.63
CA ILE A 165 -14.70 9.71 -12.53
C ILE A 165 -15.18 11.15 -12.68
N LEU A 166 -14.62 12.08 -11.90
CA LEU A 166 -14.99 13.50 -11.96
C LEU A 166 -14.78 14.06 -13.37
N ALA A 167 -13.63 13.76 -14.00
CA ALA A 167 -13.35 14.20 -15.36
C ALA A 167 -14.36 13.64 -16.38
N SER A 168 -14.80 12.38 -16.21
CA SER A 168 -15.82 11.78 -17.08
C SER A 168 -17.21 12.43 -16.94
N HIS A 169 -17.50 13.08 -15.81
CA HIS A 169 -18.70 13.88 -15.57
C HIS A 169 -18.48 15.38 -15.82
N GLY A 170 -17.42 15.76 -16.54
CA GLY A 170 -17.15 17.16 -16.89
C GLY A 170 -16.84 18.07 -15.69
N THR A 171 -16.44 17.49 -14.55
CA THR A 171 -16.11 18.23 -13.32
C THR A 171 -14.69 17.89 -12.84
N SER A 172 -14.28 18.49 -11.72
CA SER A 172 -12.94 18.30 -11.12
C SER A 172 -12.99 18.51 -9.61
N ILE A 173 -11.94 18.11 -8.89
CA ILE A 173 -11.81 18.40 -7.46
C ILE A 173 -11.91 19.92 -7.20
N GLU A 174 -11.32 20.72 -8.07
CA GLU A 174 -11.33 22.18 -8.02
C GLU A 174 -12.74 22.70 -8.24
N GLN A 175 -13.46 22.20 -9.24
CA GLN A 175 -14.84 22.61 -9.52
C GLN A 175 -15.78 22.23 -8.38
N ILE A 176 -15.63 21.04 -7.79
CA ILE A 176 -16.41 20.62 -6.62
C ILE A 176 -16.24 21.60 -5.46
N LYS A 177 -15.01 22.05 -5.19
CA LYS A 177 -14.72 23.06 -4.16
C LYS A 177 -15.30 24.44 -4.52
N GLN A 178 -15.19 24.86 -5.78
CA GLN A 178 -15.76 26.12 -6.25
C GLN A 178 -17.29 26.15 -6.14
N ASN A 179 -17.95 25.01 -6.34
CA ASN A 179 -19.38 24.83 -6.16
C ASN A 179 -19.81 24.74 -4.67
N GLY A 180 -18.89 24.97 -3.73
CA GLY A 180 -19.15 24.94 -2.29
C GLY A 180 -19.08 23.55 -1.65
N GLY A 181 -18.68 22.51 -2.41
CA GLY A 181 -18.43 21.18 -1.92
C GLY A 181 -17.05 21.02 -1.28
N SER A 182 -16.71 19.77 -0.92
CA SER A 182 -15.40 19.46 -0.34
C SER A 182 -14.88 18.08 -0.74
N ILE A 183 -13.57 17.89 -0.62
CA ILE A 183 -12.89 16.60 -0.80
C ILE A 183 -12.13 16.31 0.49
N VAL A 184 -12.45 15.20 1.14
CA VAL A 184 -11.83 14.81 2.42
C VAL A 184 -11.20 13.43 2.27
N GLN A 185 -9.89 13.36 2.51
CA GLN A 185 -9.15 12.11 2.58
C GLN A 185 -9.07 11.64 4.02
N VAL A 186 -9.51 10.41 4.30
CA VAL A 186 -9.56 9.90 5.67
C VAL A 186 -9.11 8.45 5.76
N ASN A 187 -8.65 8.05 6.94
CA ASN A 187 -8.30 6.65 7.17
C ASN A 187 -9.56 5.77 7.21
N PRO A 188 -9.50 4.50 6.76
CA PRO A 188 -10.64 3.58 6.76
C PRO A 188 -11.39 3.49 8.09
N ALA A 189 -10.68 3.52 9.22
CA ALA A 189 -11.27 3.45 10.55
C ALA A 189 -12.22 4.62 10.88
N GLN A 190 -12.12 5.76 10.19
CA GLN A 190 -12.92 6.96 10.44
C GLN A 190 -14.12 7.09 9.49
N MET A 191 -14.09 6.39 8.35
CA MET A 191 -15.03 6.59 7.24
C MET A 191 -16.49 6.38 7.62
N SER A 192 -16.79 5.28 8.33
CA SER A 192 -18.17 4.96 8.71
C SER A 192 -18.76 5.97 9.68
N GLY A 193 -17.93 6.59 10.54
CA GLY A 193 -18.34 7.67 11.43
C GLY A 193 -18.76 8.91 10.64
N LEU A 194 -17.89 9.38 9.73
CA LEU A 194 -18.18 10.58 8.94
C LEU A 194 -19.44 10.45 8.08
N MET A 195 -19.64 9.28 7.47
CA MET A 195 -20.84 9.01 6.67
C MET A 195 -22.10 8.98 7.56
N ARG A 196 -22.04 8.32 8.72
CA ARG A 196 -23.16 8.23 9.66
C ARG A 196 -23.56 9.59 10.22
N ASP A 197 -22.56 10.40 10.55
CA ASP A 197 -22.74 11.72 11.17
C ASP A 197 -23.16 12.79 10.14
N GLY A 198 -23.30 12.43 8.87
CA GLY A 198 -23.69 13.37 7.79
C GLY A 198 -22.64 14.42 7.49
N ARG A 199 -21.36 14.15 7.79
CA ARG A 199 -20.25 15.07 7.52
C ARG A 199 -19.75 15.01 6.08
N VAL A 200 -20.16 13.98 5.35
CA VAL A 200 -19.85 13.71 3.94
C VAL A 200 -21.10 13.14 3.28
N ASP A 201 -21.26 13.36 1.98
CA ASP A 201 -22.46 13.00 1.22
C ASP A 201 -22.22 11.77 0.34
N LEU A 202 -21.03 11.70 -0.26
CA LEU A 202 -20.62 10.68 -1.22
C LEU A 202 -19.26 10.09 -0.80
N TYR A 203 -19.12 8.78 -0.87
CA TYR A 203 -17.89 8.03 -0.61
C TYR A 203 -17.50 7.17 -1.80
N PHE A 204 -16.20 7.17 -2.10
CA PHE A 204 -15.53 6.28 -3.04
C PHE A 204 -14.45 5.41 -2.35
#